data_AF-A0A023EKH9-F1
#
_entry.id   AF-A0A023EKH9-F1
#
_cell.length_a   1.000
_cell.length_b   1.000
_cell.length_c   1.000
_cell.angle_alpha   90.00
_cell.angle_beta   90.00
_cell.angle_gamma   90.00
#
_symmetry.space_group_name_H-M   'P 1'
#
loop_
_entity.id
_entity.type
_entity.pdbx_description
1 polymer ?
#
loop_
_entity_poly.entity_id
_entity_poly.type
_entity_poly.pdbx_seq_one_letter_code
_entity_poly.pdbx_strand_id
1 'polypeptide(L)'
;MSLVWSLIASFLYVEIFIVLMLVLRWPAPSDGNGYFKSRFLAMLSRQAQTYFYLLLFVLVLFLLEAIREMRKYSHVDPAAEQHLNVGMQHSMRLFRAQRNFYISGFAIFLSLVIRTLDFAHHVPGSAVGPIGSLDESKAQSATAAARSLLSQQKKEDEAGDKPKPSAPSADEVSADELKKRVAELESELARERKDKEAMKSQSESLNREYDRLTEEYSKLQRKIAISSNDKSD
;
A
#
# COMPACT_ATOMS: atom_id res chain seq x y z
N MET A 1 -0.03 -3.66 -38.66
CA MET A 1 0.51 -3.28 -37.34
C MET A 1 1.25 -4.50 -36.79
N SER A 2 2.40 -4.33 -36.14
CA SER A 2 3.10 -5.50 -35.56
C SER A 2 2.23 -6.10 -34.45
N LEU A 3 2.18 -7.44 -34.38
CA LEU A 3 1.39 -8.18 -33.38
C LEU A 3 1.72 -7.76 -31.95
N VAL A 4 2.97 -7.34 -31.70
CA VAL A 4 3.45 -6.86 -30.39
C VAL A 4 2.66 -5.61 -29.95
N TRP A 5 2.48 -4.64 -30.84
CA TRP A 5 1.74 -3.41 -30.53
C TRP A 5 0.24 -3.63 -30.36
N SER A 6 -0.32 -4.61 -31.06
CA SER A 6 -1.71 -5.04 -30.85
C SER A 6 -1.91 -5.70 -29.49
N LEU A 7 -0.93 -6.50 -29.02
CA LEU A 7 -0.97 -7.11 -27.69
C LEU A 7 -0.89 -6.05 -26.59
N ILE A 8 -0.02 -5.05 -26.73
CA ILE A 8 0.09 -3.92 -25.79
C ILE A 8 -1.21 -3.09 -25.78
N ALA A 9 -1.81 -2.85 -26.95
CA ALA A 9 -3.11 -2.17 -27.02
C ALA A 9 -4.23 -2.98 -26.34
N SER A 10 -4.25 -4.31 -26.53
CA SER A 10 -5.20 -5.18 -25.82
C SER A 10 -5.01 -5.10 -24.30
N PHE A 11 -3.76 -5.08 -23.85
CA PHE A 11 -3.44 -4.91 -22.43
C PHE A 11 -3.95 -3.57 -21.89
N LEU A 12 -3.71 -2.48 -22.61
CA LEU A 12 -4.23 -1.15 -22.28
C LEU A 12 -5.77 -1.15 -22.16
N TYR A 13 -6.48 -1.82 -23.08
CA TYR A 13 -7.94 -1.91 -22.99
C TYR A 13 -8.42 -2.66 -21.75
N VAL A 14 -7.72 -3.71 -21.35
CA VAL A 14 -8.00 -4.43 -20.09
C VAL A 14 -7.74 -3.53 -18.88
N GLU A 15 -6.66 -2.77 -18.87
CA GLU A 15 -6.39 -1.81 -17.79
C GLU A 15 -7.46 -0.72 -17.70
N ILE A 16 -7.89 -0.15 -18.83
CA ILE A 16 -8.98 0.84 -18.87
C ILE A 16 -10.26 0.23 -18.28
N PHE A 17 -10.58 -1.02 -18.63
CA PHE A 17 -11.74 -1.71 -18.09
C PHE A 17 -11.64 -1.90 -16.57
N ILE A 18 -10.46 -2.31 -16.06
CA ILE A 18 -10.21 -2.47 -14.62
C ILE A 18 -10.32 -1.12 -13.90
N VAL A 19 -9.72 -0.06 -14.44
CA VAL A 19 -9.81 1.29 -13.86
C VAL A 19 -11.24 1.78 -13.87
N LEU A 20 -11.98 1.59 -14.96
CA LEU A 20 -13.39 1.95 -15.03
C LEU A 20 -14.19 1.19 -13.97
N MET A 21 -13.91 -0.10 -13.77
CA MET A 21 -14.55 -0.90 -12.73
C MET A 21 -14.14 -0.50 -11.31
N LEU A 22 -12.92 0.00 -11.09
CA LEU A 22 -12.47 0.50 -9.78
C LEU A 22 -12.98 1.92 -9.47
N VAL A 23 -13.04 2.79 -10.48
CA VAL A 23 -13.51 4.18 -10.37
C VAL A 23 -15.02 4.22 -10.23
N LEU A 24 -15.73 3.35 -10.94
CA LEU A 24 -17.13 3.07 -10.66
C LEU A 24 -17.15 2.31 -9.34
N ARG A 25 -17.07 3.07 -8.23
CA ARG A 25 -17.29 2.55 -6.88
C ARG A 25 -18.60 1.78 -6.92
N TRP A 26 -18.51 0.47 -7.11
CA TRP A 26 -19.68 -0.37 -7.05
C TRP A 26 -20.30 -0.10 -5.68
N PRO A 27 -21.55 0.37 -5.60
CA PRO A 27 -22.17 0.64 -4.32
C PRO A 27 -22.12 -0.67 -3.56
N ALA A 28 -21.38 -0.68 -2.46
CA ALA A 28 -21.23 -1.85 -1.63
C ALA A 28 -22.62 -2.38 -1.27
N PRO A 29 -23.02 -3.60 -1.66
CA PRO A 29 -24.01 -4.29 -0.87
C PRO A 29 -23.32 -4.61 0.45
N SER A 30 -23.88 -4.05 1.52
CA SER A 30 -23.47 -4.25 2.92
C SER A 30 -23.31 -5.73 3.32
N ASP A 31 -23.75 -6.69 2.50
CA ASP A 31 -23.63 -8.13 2.73
C ASP A 31 -23.11 -8.91 1.49
N GLY A 32 -22.13 -8.35 0.77
CA GLY A 32 -21.55 -8.96 -0.44
C GLY A 32 -20.43 -9.99 -0.20
N ASN A 33 -20.58 -10.93 0.73
CA ASN A 33 -19.50 -11.90 1.07
C ASN A 33 -19.29 -13.05 0.06
N GLY A 34 -19.95 -13.02 -1.11
CA GLY A 34 -20.05 -14.20 -1.99
C GLY A 34 -19.10 -14.26 -3.19
N TYR A 35 -18.80 -13.14 -3.85
CA TYR A 35 -18.31 -13.21 -5.24
C TYR A 35 -16.82 -12.89 -5.42
N PHE A 36 -16.16 -12.26 -4.45
CA PHE A 36 -14.74 -11.85 -4.57
C PHE A 36 -13.83 -12.32 -3.43
N LYS A 37 -14.35 -13.16 -2.50
CA LYS A 37 -13.55 -13.87 -1.49
C LYS A 37 -13.07 -15.25 -1.98
N SER A 38 -12.91 -15.42 -3.29
CA SER A 38 -12.28 -16.64 -3.78
C SER A 38 -10.82 -16.63 -3.35
N ARG A 39 -10.35 -17.73 -2.77
CA ARG A 39 -8.93 -17.98 -2.46
C ARG A 39 -8.03 -17.68 -3.67
N PHE A 40 -8.58 -17.70 -4.89
CA PHE A 40 -7.96 -17.24 -6.12
C PHE A 40 -7.51 -15.78 -6.10
N LEU A 41 -8.35 -14.84 -5.65
CA LEU A 41 -7.98 -13.42 -5.54
C LEU A 41 -6.98 -13.14 -4.42
N ALA A 42 -7.09 -13.86 -3.30
CA ALA A 42 -6.12 -13.76 -2.21
C ALA A 42 -4.75 -14.39 -2.56
N MET A 43 -4.74 -15.42 -3.39
CA MET A 43 -3.51 -16.01 -3.93
C MET A 43 -2.91 -15.13 -5.02
N LEU A 44 -3.76 -14.50 -5.85
CA LEU A 44 -3.35 -13.54 -6.86
C LEU A 44 -2.76 -12.29 -6.22
N SER A 45 -3.36 -11.74 -5.16
CA SER A 45 -2.89 -10.50 -4.52
C SER A 45 -1.48 -10.61 -3.91
N ARG A 46 -1.12 -11.77 -3.34
CA ARG A 46 0.20 -12.00 -2.74
C ARG A 46 1.34 -11.98 -3.76
N GLN A 47 1.09 -12.47 -4.97
CA GLN A 47 2.08 -12.48 -6.07
C GLN A 47 1.86 -11.31 -7.06
N ALA A 48 0.72 -10.63 -7.00
CA ALA A 48 0.37 -9.51 -7.87
C ALA A 48 1.36 -8.36 -7.76
N GLN A 49 1.94 -8.13 -6.58
CA GLN A 49 2.96 -7.09 -6.39
C GLN A 49 4.19 -7.35 -7.27
N THR A 50 4.72 -8.57 -7.25
CA THR A 50 5.88 -8.95 -8.07
C THR A 50 5.55 -8.93 -9.56
N TYR A 51 4.39 -9.47 -9.97
CA TYR A 51 3.96 -9.43 -11.36
C TYR A 51 3.69 -8.02 -11.87
N PHE A 52 3.17 -7.14 -11.02
CA PHE A 52 2.94 -5.73 -11.34
C PHE A 52 4.25 -5.00 -11.64
N TYR A 53 5.27 -5.13 -10.78
CA TYR A 53 6.57 -4.50 -11.04
C TYR A 53 7.28 -5.09 -12.26
N LEU A 54 7.17 -6.40 -12.50
CA LEU A 54 7.69 -7.04 -13.69
C LEU A 54 7.00 -6.53 -14.96
N LEU A 55 5.68 -6.41 -14.93
CA LEU A 55 4.89 -5.87 -16.04
C LEU A 55 5.20 -4.39 -16.29
N LEU A 56 5.30 -3.59 -15.22
CA LEU A 56 5.70 -2.18 -15.29
C LEU A 56 7.07 -2.03 -15.95
N PHE A 57 8.03 -2.88 -15.57
CA PHE A 57 9.37 -2.90 -16.18
C PHE A 57 9.29 -3.18 -17.69
N VAL A 58 8.51 -4.17 -18.11
CA VAL A 58 8.29 -4.47 -19.54
C VAL A 58 7.66 -3.30 -20.29
N LEU A 59 6.67 -2.63 -19.70
CA LEU A 59 6.04 -1.44 -20.27
C LEU A 59 7.03 -0.28 -20.44
N VAL A 60 7.92 -0.07 -19.47
CA VAL A 60 8.98 0.95 -19.55
C VAL A 60 9.95 0.63 -20.70
N LEU A 61 10.32 -0.63 -20.91
CA LEU A 61 11.14 -1.02 -22.05
C LEU A 61 10.46 -0.69 -23.39
N PHE A 62 9.15 -0.93 -23.51
CA PHE A 62 8.39 -0.54 -24.72
C PHE A 62 8.28 0.97 -24.89
N LEU A 63 8.15 1.72 -23.80
CA LEU A 63 8.17 3.18 -23.84
C LEU A 63 9.52 3.70 -24.35
N LEU A 64 10.63 3.12 -23.86
CA LEU A 64 11.97 3.46 -24.32
C LEU A 64 12.18 3.11 -25.79
N GLU A 65 11.66 1.96 -26.25
CA GLU A 65 11.70 1.58 -27.66
C GLU A 65 10.90 2.56 -28.53
N ALA A 66 9.71 2.98 -28.09
CA ALA A 66 8.90 3.96 -28.78
C ALA A 66 9.58 5.35 -28.84
N ILE A 67 10.23 5.78 -27.75
CA ILE A 67 11.01 7.03 -27.70
C ILE A 67 12.21 6.95 -28.65
N ARG A 68 12.93 5.82 -28.64
CA ARG A 68 14.06 5.58 -29.52
C ARG A 68 13.60 5.60 -30.98
N GLU A 69 12.49 4.97 -31.29
CA GLU A 69 11.90 4.93 -32.63
C GLU A 69 11.43 6.34 -33.07
N MET A 70 10.82 7.12 -32.17
CA MET A 70 10.42 8.50 -32.44
C MET A 70 11.63 9.40 -32.68
N ARG A 71 12.69 9.33 -31.86
CA ARG A 71 13.93 10.09 -32.09
C ARG A 71 14.62 9.69 -33.38
N LYS A 72 14.67 8.39 -33.68
CA LYS A 72 15.29 7.84 -34.90
C LYS A 72 14.62 8.36 -36.17
N TYR A 73 13.30 8.51 -36.16
CA TYR A 73 12.53 9.00 -37.32
C TYR A 73 12.14 10.48 -37.21
N SER A 74 12.65 11.22 -36.22
CA SER A 74 12.36 12.65 -36.07
C SER A 74 13.31 13.54 -36.88
N HIS A 75 14.52 13.06 -37.19
CA HIS A 75 15.44 13.78 -38.06
C HIS A 75 15.12 13.43 -39.52
N VAL A 76 14.68 14.43 -40.27
CA VAL A 76 14.50 14.31 -41.72
C VAL A 76 15.87 14.51 -42.36
N ASP A 77 16.44 13.45 -42.94
CA ASP A 77 17.62 13.60 -43.78
C ASP A 77 17.23 14.42 -45.01
N PRO A 78 17.93 15.53 -45.32
CA PRO A 78 17.63 16.35 -46.50
C PRO A 78 17.82 15.58 -47.82
N ALA A 79 18.59 14.48 -47.81
CA ALA A 79 18.70 13.54 -48.92
C ALA A 79 17.44 12.68 -49.13
N ALA A 80 16.63 12.46 -48.08
CA ALA A 80 15.38 11.69 -48.15
C ALA A 80 14.21 12.51 -48.73
N GLU A 81 14.30 13.85 -48.73
CA GLU A 81 13.32 14.71 -49.42
C GLU A 81 13.42 14.63 -50.95
N GLN A 82 14.58 14.24 -51.49
CA GLN A 82 14.76 14.09 -52.95
C GLN A 82 13.89 12.97 -53.54
N HIS A 83 13.46 12.00 -52.72
CA HIS A 83 12.48 10.99 -53.09
C HIS A 83 11.22 11.13 -52.22
N LEU A 84 10.19 11.80 -52.74
CA LEU A 84 8.86 11.96 -52.13
C LEU A 84 8.29 10.66 -51.51
N ASN A 85 8.54 9.51 -52.15
CA ASN A 85 8.10 8.20 -51.66
C ASN A 85 8.82 7.77 -50.36
N VAL A 86 10.11 8.12 -50.21
CA VAL A 86 10.91 7.84 -49.01
C VAL A 86 10.50 8.78 -47.87
N GLY A 87 10.27 10.07 -48.16
CA GLY A 87 9.74 11.04 -47.21
C GLY A 87 8.35 10.64 -46.66
N MET A 88 7.45 10.15 -47.52
CA MET A 88 6.13 9.65 -47.11
C MET A 88 6.23 8.39 -46.22
N GLN A 89 7.14 7.46 -46.53
CA GLN A 89 7.36 6.29 -45.68
C GLN A 89 8.01 6.64 -44.34
N HIS A 90 8.79 7.72 -44.29
CA HIS A 90 9.39 8.23 -43.07
C HIS A 90 8.34 8.86 -42.15
N SER A 91 7.49 9.74 -42.68
CA SER A 91 6.39 10.36 -41.93
C SER A 91 5.40 9.31 -41.40
N MET A 92 5.05 8.29 -42.20
CA MET A 92 4.21 7.18 -41.73
C MET A 92 4.83 6.39 -40.57
N ARG A 93 6.16 6.20 -40.57
CA ARG A 93 6.87 5.53 -39.46
C ARG A 93 6.90 6.40 -38.21
N LEU A 94 7.09 7.71 -38.35
CA LEU A 94 7.01 8.66 -37.24
C LEU A 94 5.62 8.65 -36.59
N PHE A 95 4.53 8.73 -37.37
CA PHE A 95 3.17 8.67 -36.84
C PHE A 95 2.88 7.34 -36.12
N ARG A 96 3.46 6.24 -36.61
CA ARG A 96 3.36 4.93 -35.95
C ARG A 96 4.07 4.94 -34.60
N ALA A 97 5.29 5.47 -34.53
CA ALA A 97 6.06 5.59 -33.30
C ALA A 97 5.35 6.50 -32.28
N GLN A 98 4.79 7.63 -32.73
CA GLN A 98 4.05 8.56 -31.87
C GLN A 98 2.82 7.91 -31.22
N ARG A 99 2.02 7.17 -32.00
CA ARG A 99 0.88 6.44 -31.44
C ARG A 99 1.31 5.35 -30.46
N ASN A 100 2.36 4.61 -30.80
CA ASN A 100 2.91 3.56 -29.95
C ASN A 100 3.41 4.12 -28.61
N PHE A 101 4.05 5.30 -28.62
CA PHE A 101 4.45 6.04 -27.44
C PHE A 101 3.25 6.35 -26.54
N TYR A 102 2.16 6.90 -27.11
CA TYR A 102 0.95 7.18 -26.33
C TYR A 102 0.36 5.93 -25.71
N ILE A 103 0.26 4.82 -26.46
CA ILE A 103 -0.26 3.55 -25.95
C ILE A 103 0.56 3.08 -24.75
N SER A 104 1.88 3.03 -24.86
CA SER A 104 2.75 2.61 -23.75
C SER A 104 2.72 3.59 -22.57
N GLY A 105 2.65 4.89 -22.82
CA GLY A 105 2.61 5.92 -21.78
C GLY A 105 1.31 5.88 -21.00
N PHE A 106 0.17 5.74 -21.68
CA PHE A 106 -1.12 5.58 -21.03
C PHE A 106 -1.21 4.28 -20.23
N ALA A 107 -0.62 3.18 -20.72
CA ALA A 107 -0.62 1.92 -19.98
C ALA A 107 0.17 2.05 -18.67
N ILE A 108 1.36 2.68 -18.71
CA ILE A 108 2.14 2.97 -17.48
C ILE A 108 1.33 3.84 -16.53
N PHE A 109 0.74 4.92 -17.04
CA PHE A 109 -0.09 5.81 -16.22
C PHE A 109 -1.25 5.07 -15.55
N LEU A 110 -2.03 4.30 -16.31
CA LEU A 110 -3.16 3.53 -15.79
C LEU A 110 -2.69 2.46 -14.79
N SER A 111 -1.58 1.77 -15.04
CA SER A 111 -1.02 0.80 -14.09
C SER A 111 -0.72 1.45 -12.73
N LEU A 112 -0.17 2.67 -12.72
CA LEU A 112 0.07 3.43 -11.48
C LEU A 112 -1.25 3.86 -10.82
N VAL A 113 -2.24 4.31 -11.61
CA VAL A 113 -3.58 4.65 -11.10
C VAL A 113 -4.25 3.45 -10.44
N ILE A 114 -4.18 2.26 -11.04
CA ILE A 114 -4.70 1.02 -10.46
C ILE A 114 -4.06 0.77 -9.10
N ARG A 115 -2.73 0.91 -8.99
CA ARG A 115 -2.03 0.72 -7.72
C ARG A 115 -2.44 1.74 -6.66
N THR A 116 -2.60 3.00 -7.04
CA THR A 116 -3.05 4.05 -6.13
C THR A 116 -4.49 3.82 -5.65
N LEU A 117 -5.39 3.41 -6.54
CA LEU A 117 -6.78 3.12 -6.19
C LEU A 117 -6.90 1.84 -5.35
N ASP A 118 -6.11 0.81 -5.64
CA ASP A 118 -6.05 -0.42 -4.86
C ASP A 118 -5.61 -0.14 -3.42
N PHE A 119 -4.57 0.68 -3.24
CA PHE A 119 -4.14 1.13 -1.92
C PHE A 119 -5.26 1.92 -1.21
N ALA A 120 -5.90 2.87 -1.90
CA ALA A 120 -7.00 3.66 -1.35
C ALA A 120 -8.23 2.83 -0.93
N HIS A 121 -8.48 1.70 -1.62
CA HIS A 121 -9.56 0.76 -1.27
C HIS A 121 -9.19 -0.19 -0.13
N HIS A 122 -7.93 -0.62 -0.05
CA HIS A 122 -7.46 -1.55 0.97
C HIS A 122 -7.12 -0.87 2.29
N VAL A 123 -6.89 0.45 2.31
CA VAL A 123 -6.90 1.25 3.53
C VAL A 123 -8.34 1.26 4.05
N PRO A 124 -8.65 0.55 5.15
CA PRO A 124 -9.98 0.61 5.73
C PRO A 124 -10.21 2.07 6.15
N GLY A 125 -11.41 2.62 5.90
CA GLY A 125 -11.76 3.99 6.30
C GLY A 125 -11.61 4.31 7.80
N SER A 126 -11.22 3.34 8.62
CA SER A 126 -10.84 3.49 10.03
C SER A 126 -9.36 3.79 10.28
N ALA A 127 -8.49 3.72 9.26
CA ALA A 127 -7.04 3.95 9.39
C ALA A 127 -6.60 5.41 9.12
N VAL A 128 -7.54 6.27 8.71
CA VAL A 128 -7.35 7.74 8.64
C VAL A 128 -8.07 8.44 9.81
N GLY A 129 -8.40 7.68 10.86
CA GLY A 129 -8.60 8.22 12.21
C GLY A 129 -7.26 8.30 12.94
N PRO A 130 -7.06 9.23 13.89
CA PRO A 130 -5.76 9.48 14.52
C PRO A 130 -5.20 8.21 15.18
N ILE A 131 -4.16 7.63 14.57
CA ILE A 131 -3.07 6.78 15.13
C ILE A 131 -3.40 5.96 16.40
N GLY A 132 -4.55 5.29 16.47
CA GLY A 132 -4.99 4.60 17.70
C GLY A 132 -5.69 3.26 17.53
N SER A 133 -6.20 2.94 16.34
CA SER A 133 -7.10 1.79 16.15
C SER A 133 -6.41 0.48 15.72
N LEU A 134 -5.12 0.53 15.37
CA LEU A 134 -4.36 -0.67 14.98
C LEU A 134 -4.01 -1.56 16.19
N ASP A 135 -3.84 -0.97 17.37
CA ASP A 135 -3.54 -1.71 18.60
C ASP A 135 -4.79 -2.44 19.14
N GLU A 136 -5.98 -1.85 18.97
CA GLU A 136 -7.20 -2.40 19.56
C GLU A 136 -7.63 -3.72 18.90
N SER A 137 -7.52 -3.84 17.58
CA SER A 137 -7.93 -5.08 16.87
C SER A 137 -7.02 -6.28 17.15
N LYS A 138 -5.70 -6.05 17.29
CA LYS A 138 -4.74 -7.11 17.67
C LYS A 138 -4.85 -7.44 19.16
N ALA A 139 -5.02 -6.44 20.03
CA ALA A 139 -5.24 -6.66 21.47
C ALA A 139 -6.54 -7.42 21.73
N GLN A 140 -7.62 -7.12 21.01
CA GLN A 140 -8.90 -7.82 21.15
C GLN A 140 -8.82 -9.27 20.68
N SER A 141 -8.07 -9.57 19.60
CA SER A 141 -7.90 -10.95 19.14
C SER A 141 -7.12 -11.82 20.15
N ALA A 142 -6.06 -11.27 20.75
CA ALA A 142 -5.30 -11.98 21.79
C ALA A 142 -6.12 -12.14 23.09
N THR A 143 -6.91 -11.12 23.46
CA THR A 143 -7.77 -11.14 24.66
C THR A 143 -8.96 -12.07 24.49
N ALA A 144 -9.54 -12.17 23.29
CA ALA A 144 -10.63 -13.10 22.99
C ALA A 144 -10.16 -14.56 23.03
N ALA A 145 -8.96 -14.84 22.50
CA ALA A 145 -8.33 -16.16 22.60
C ALA A 145 -8.06 -16.53 24.07
N ALA A 146 -7.50 -15.62 24.87
CA ALA A 146 -7.26 -15.84 26.29
C ALA A 146 -8.56 -16.07 27.10
N ARG A 147 -9.64 -15.33 26.81
CA ARG A 147 -10.95 -15.53 27.46
C ARG A 147 -11.57 -16.88 27.10
N SER A 148 -11.40 -17.35 25.86
CA SER A 148 -11.92 -18.66 25.45
C SER A 148 -11.23 -19.80 26.21
N LEU A 149 -9.91 -19.74 26.39
CA LEU A 149 -9.13 -20.72 27.14
C LEU A 149 -9.49 -20.72 28.64
N LEU A 150 -9.65 -19.53 29.25
CA LEU A 150 -10.09 -19.42 30.65
C LEU A 150 -11.52 -19.96 30.88
N SER A 151 -12.41 -19.75 29.91
CA SER A 151 -13.78 -20.26 29.99
C SER A 151 -13.88 -21.78 29.81
N GLN A 152 -12.93 -22.38 29.09
CA GLN A 152 -12.85 -23.82 28.89
C GLN A 152 -12.33 -24.51 30.16
N GLN A 153 -11.30 -23.93 30.78
CA GLN A 153 -10.75 -24.43 32.05
C GLN A 153 -11.79 -24.37 33.18
N LYS A 154 -12.59 -23.31 33.25
CA LYS A 154 -13.65 -23.18 34.28
C LYS A 154 -14.80 -24.19 34.13
N LYS A 155 -15.04 -24.70 32.92
CA LYS A 155 -16.07 -25.73 32.68
C LYS A 155 -15.61 -27.15 33.05
N GLU A 156 -14.30 -27.39 33.11
CA GLU A 156 -13.73 -28.66 33.55
C GLU A 156 -13.73 -28.77 35.09
N ASP A 157 -13.71 -27.65 35.81
CA ASP A 157 -13.73 -27.62 37.28
C ASP A 157 -15.14 -27.75 37.92
N GLU A 158 -16.23 -27.48 37.19
CA GLU A 158 -17.60 -27.47 37.73
C GLU A 158 -18.37 -28.80 37.58
N ALA A 159 -17.77 -29.85 37.00
CA ALA A 159 -18.37 -31.18 36.85
C ALA A 159 -17.69 -32.24 37.73
N GLY A 160 -17.99 -32.25 39.04
CA GLY A 160 -17.44 -33.23 39.99
C GLY A 160 -18.38 -34.39 40.37
N ASP A 161 -17.85 -35.63 40.38
CA ASP A 161 -17.80 -36.63 41.48
C ASP A 161 -17.83 -38.11 40.95
N LYS A 162 -16.67 -38.80 40.75
CA LYS A 162 -15.95 -39.83 41.59
C LYS A 162 -16.23 -41.33 41.24
N PRO A 163 -15.42 -42.34 41.67
CA PRO A 163 -13.94 -42.46 41.80
C PRO A 163 -13.38 -43.83 41.28
N LYS A 164 -12.08 -43.94 40.93
CA LYS A 164 -11.18 -45.09 41.27
C LYS A 164 -9.73 -44.91 40.76
N PRO A 165 -8.73 -45.55 41.43
CA PRO A 165 -7.35 -45.10 41.49
C PRO A 165 -6.38 -45.90 40.58
N SER A 166 -5.38 -45.23 40.00
CA SER A 166 -4.05 -45.81 39.72
C SER A 166 -3.05 -44.79 39.19
N ALA A 167 -1.99 -44.55 39.97
CA ALA A 167 -0.61 -44.22 39.55
C ALA A 167 -0.34 -42.78 39.01
N PRO A 168 0.91 -42.27 39.04
CA PRO A 168 1.29 -41.18 39.93
C PRO A 168 1.67 -39.85 39.22
N SER A 169 1.32 -38.73 39.87
CA SER A 169 2.00 -37.42 39.90
C SER A 169 2.64 -36.86 38.61
N ALA A 170 1.97 -35.90 37.97
CA ALA A 170 2.57 -34.97 37.00
C ALA A 170 2.04 -33.51 37.06
N ASP A 171 1.11 -33.17 37.97
CA ASP A 171 0.37 -31.88 37.91
C ASP A 171 0.94 -30.72 38.74
N GLU A 172 1.97 -30.92 39.55
CA GLU A 172 2.57 -29.82 40.33
C GLU A 172 3.52 -28.92 39.50
N VAL A 173 3.80 -29.26 38.24
CA VAL A 173 4.68 -28.46 37.37
C VAL A 173 3.97 -27.26 36.71
N SER A 174 2.64 -27.17 36.74
CA SER A 174 1.92 -26.18 35.93
C SER A 174 1.51 -24.90 36.67
N ALA A 175 1.14 -24.95 37.95
CA ALA A 175 0.54 -23.80 38.63
C ALA A 175 1.55 -22.70 39.00
N ASP A 176 2.75 -23.06 39.44
CA ASP A 176 3.76 -22.09 39.85
C ASP A 176 4.54 -21.52 38.66
N GLU A 177 4.73 -22.29 37.58
CA GLU A 177 5.24 -21.75 36.31
C GLU A 177 4.27 -20.75 35.67
N LEU A 178 2.96 -21.02 35.74
CA LEU A 178 1.94 -20.09 35.26
C LEU A 178 1.95 -18.77 36.06
N LYS A 179 2.01 -18.81 37.39
CA LYS A 179 2.12 -17.60 38.23
C LYS A 179 3.38 -16.79 37.92
N LYS A 180 4.51 -17.48 37.69
CA LYS A 180 5.77 -16.83 37.32
C LYS A 180 5.67 -16.11 35.98
N ARG A 181 5.01 -16.72 34.98
CA ARG A 181 4.74 -16.06 33.69
C ARG A 181 3.77 -14.89 33.81
N VAL A 182 2.74 -14.98 34.65
CA VAL A 182 1.85 -13.83 34.90
C VAL A 182 2.62 -12.66 35.51
N ALA A 183 3.46 -12.91 36.51
CA ALA A 183 4.28 -11.86 37.13
C ALA A 183 5.30 -11.25 36.15
N GLU A 184 5.89 -12.07 35.26
CA GLU A 184 6.80 -11.60 34.21
C GLU A 184 6.07 -10.72 33.18
N LEU A 185 4.89 -11.15 32.72
CA LEU A 185 4.06 -10.39 31.80
C LEU A 185 3.54 -9.07 32.41
N GLU A 186 3.20 -9.07 33.70
CA GLU A 186 2.80 -7.84 34.41
C GLU A 186 3.96 -6.84 34.50
N SER A 187 5.19 -7.33 34.74
CA SER A 187 6.40 -6.51 34.74
C SER A 187 6.71 -5.94 33.35
N GLU A 188 6.56 -6.75 32.31
CA GLU A 188 6.78 -6.34 30.93
C GLU A 188 5.74 -5.29 30.48
N LEU A 189 4.48 -5.48 30.86
CA LEU A 189 3.39 -4.52 30.59
C LEU A 189 3.61 -3.20 31.34
N ALA A 190 4.12 -3.24 32.57
CA ALA A 190 4.48 -2.04 33.32
C ALA A 190 5.66 -1.29 32.68
N ARG A 191 6.65 -2.01 32.14
CA ARG A 191 7.77 -1.43 31.39
C ARG A 191 7.29 -0.79 30.09
N GLU A 192 6.48 -1.49 29.31
CA GLU A 192 5.95 -1.01 28.03
C GLU A 192 5.06 0.22 28.20
N ARG A 193 4.28 0.30 29.29
CA ARG A 193 3.51 1.51 29.63
C ARG A 193 4.41 2.71 29.92
N LYS A 194 5.52 2.52 30.65
CA LYS A 194 6.50 3.58 30.90
C LYS A 194 7.18 4.04 29.60
N ASP A 195 7.55 3.10 28.74
CA ASP A 195 8.15 3.41 27.44
C ASP A 195 7.17 4.19 26.53
N LYS A 196 5.88 3.84 26.57
CA LYS A 196 4.82 4.58 25.86
C LYS A 196 4.63 6.00 26.39
N GLU A 197 4.65 6.19 27.70
CA GLU A 197 4.57 7.52 28.32
C GLU A 197 5.81 8.36 28.02
N ALA A 198 7.00 7.75 28.03
CA ALA A 198 8.24 8.38 27.61
C ALA A 198 8.19 8.80 26.14
N MET A 199 7.74 7.93 25.23
CA MET A 199 7.57 8.28 23.81
C MET A 199 6.54 9.39 23.60
N LYS A 200 5.44 9.39 24.36
CA LYS A 200 4.44 10.45 24.29
C LYS A 200 5.03 11.81 24.70
N SER A 201 5.76 11.86 25.82
CA SER A 201 6.40 13.11 26.27
C SER A 201 7.49 13.60 25.31
N GLN A 202 8.26 12.69 24.69
CA GLN A 202 9.20 13.05 23.63
C GLN A 202 8.49 13.63 22.40
N SER A 203 7.38 13.02 21.98
CA SER A 203 6.58 13.53 20.86
C SER A 203 5.99 14.91 21.15
N GLU A 204 5.49 15.14 22.36
CA GLU A 204 4.97 16.45 22.79
C GLU A 204 6.09 17.50 22.81
N SER A 205 7.29 17.14 23.27
CA SER A 205 8.46 18.03 23.23
C SER A 205 8.86 18.36 21.80
N LEU A 206 8.89 17.37 20.90
CA LEU A 206 9.21 17.57 19.50
C LEU A 206 8.20 18.48 18.81
N ASN A 207 6.90 18.32 19.11
CA ASN A 207 5.86 19.18 18.57
C ASN A 207 6.05 20.65 18.97
N ARG A 208 6.43 20.91 20.23
CA ARG A 208 6.74 22.26 20.71
C ARG A 208 7.93 22.89 19.97
N GLU A 209 8.96 22.11 19.65
CA GLU A 209 10.09 22.61 18.86
C GLU A 209 9.70 22.88 17.40
N TYR A 210 8.81 22.08 16.81
CA TYR A 210 8.24 22.37 15.49
C TYR A 210 7.42 23.65 15.47
N ASP A 211 6.58 23.87 16.48
CA ASP A 211 5.78 25.11 16.61
C ASP A 211 6.71 26.33 16.72
N ARG A 212 7.75 26.25 17.56
CA ARG A 212 8.78 27.31 17.67
C ARG A 212 9.49 27.59 16.36
N LEU A 213 9.97 26.55 15.67
CA LEU A 213 10.66 26.70 14.40
C LEU A 213 9.76 27.34 13.34
N THR A 214 8.48 26.96 13.32
CA THR A 214 7.48 27.54 12.42
C THR A 214 7.25 29.03 12.72
N GLU A 215 7.16 29.40 14.01
CA GLU A 215 7.08 30.81 14.40
C GLU A 215 8.31 31.60 13.99
N GLU A 216 9.52 31.09 14.22
CA GLU A 216 10.76 31.75 13.80
C GLU A 216 10.85 31.90 12.28
N TYR A 217 10.48 30.87 11.53
CA TYR A 217 10.40 30.94 10.07
C TYR A 217 9.42 32.03 9.63
N SER A 218 8.24 32.12 10.27
CA SER A 218 7.25 33.16 9.97
C SER A 218 7.78 34.57 10.27
N LYS A 219 8.56 34.74 11.35
CA LYS A 219 9.20 36.02 11.71
C LYS A 219 10.26 36.40 10.69
N LEU A 220 11.10 35.46 10.27
CA LEU A 220 12.13 35.67 9.24
C LEU A 220 11.50 36.01 7.89
N GLN A 221 10.46 35.29 7.48
CA GLN A 221 9.76 35.54 6.22
C GLN A 221 9.11 36.93 6.20
N ARG A 222 8.49 37.37 7.30
CA ARG A 222 7.99 38.75 7.45
C ARG A 222 9.11 39.77 7.36
N LYS A 223 10.25 39.53 8.01
CA LYS A 223 11.41 40.44 7.98
C LYS A 223 12.00 40.56 6.57
N ILE A 224 12.08 39.46 5.82
CA ILE A 224 12.51 39.46 4.42
C ILE A 224 11.52 40.26 3.56
N ALA A 225 10.21 40.03 3.72
CA ALA A 225 9.17 40.75 2.96
C ALA A 225 9.21 42.28 3.20
N ILE A 226 9.41 42.70 4.46
CA ILE A 226 9.57 44.12 4.80
C ILE A 226 10.87 44.67 4.19
N SER A 227 11.99 43.96 4.31
CA SER A 227 13.28 44.38 3.74
C SER A 227 13.30 44.41 2.21
N SER A 228 12.47 43.62 1.52
CA SER A 228 12.33 43.72 0.06
C SER A 228 11.51 44.92 -0.37
N ASN A 229 10.53 45.35 0.44
CA ASN A 229 9.68 46.50 0.14
C ASN A 229 10.42 47.83 0.35
N ASP A 230 11.33 47.90 1.35
CA ASP A 230 12.19 49.08 1.60
C ASP A 230 13.29 49.28 0.54
N LYS A 231 13.56 48.31 -0.34
CA LYS A 231 14.56 48.45 -1.43
C LYS A 231 13.96 48.86 -2.77
N SER A 232 12.63 48.95 -2.85
CA SER A 232 11.89 49.31 -4.06
C SER A 232 11.35 50.75 -4.07
N ASP A 233 11.57 51.50 -3.00
CA ASP A 233 11.37 52.97 -2.91
C ASP A 233 12.74 53.69 -2.96
#